data_AF-A0A814USH9-F1
#
_entry.id   AF-A0A814USH9-F1
#
_cell.length_a   1.000
_cell.length_b   1.000
_cell.length_c   1.000
_cell.angle_alpha   90.00
_cell.angle_beta   90.00
_cell.angle_gamma   90.00
#
_symmetry.space_group_name_H-M   'P 1'
#
loop_
_entity.id
_entity.type
_entity.pdbx_description
1 polymer ?
#
loop_
_entity_poly.entity_id
_entity_poly.type
_entity_poly.pdbx_seq_one_letter_code
_entity_poly.pdbx_strand_id
1 'polypeptide(L)'
;MINVNYTKFEHLPNELLYEIFEYIDIRDLFYGFWELNKRINHLLRSIQNLSFNLEQYEPILISLFAKQINRLIVNTWKDIDLSQFSSLKLLILHQITGNQLRQIRSEFMPYLVYLSTSSIPEFSLMPQLAQRIFSNEMPTIRYVDFGHVHVPYLRMWSQSPSLHSVSIHSTNPTIIPFILISCPNLVYLHVAFLNNTISIFHNSPSIQNHSLKHFVLSDPYHKLSFNHIYTLLAFIPNVRKIQLNFLCKVPFIRFLQSLLNRLRYLNRFDCNIDDASNDKITTIETIQQIHPCFFRIQCSTNDFNFRTFTTESNK
;
A
#
# COMPACT_ATOMS: atom_id res chain seq x y z
N MET A 1 -43.04 36.35 -1.52
CA MET A 1 -42.39 35.16 -0.92
C MET A 1 -42.51 34.02 -1.91
N ILE A 2 -41.42 33.61 -2.56
CA ILE A 2 -41.44 32.47 -3.48
C ILE A 2 -41.26 31.22 -2.61
N ASN A 3 -42.35 30.47 -2.45
CA ASN A 3 -42.32 29.13 -1.85
C ASN A 3 -41.68 28.20 -2.90
N VAL A 4 -40.36 28.08 -2.90
CA VAL A 4 -39.68 27.10 -3.76
C VAL A 4 -39.92 25.73 -3.14
N ASN A 5 -40.84 24.96 -3.72
CA ASN A 5 -41.02 23.56 -3.37
C ASN A 5 -39.77 22.79 -3.81
N TYR A 6 -38.91 22.41 -2.85
CA TYR A 6 -37.77 21.51 -3.05
C TYR A 6 -38.22 20.05 -3.28
N THR A 7 -39.27 19.83 -4.04
CA THR A 7 -39.84 18.49 -4.26
C THR A 7 -39.13 17.72 -5.38
N LYS A 8 -38.33 18.40 -6.20
CA LYS A 8 -37.53 17.79 -7.27
C LYS A 8 -36.04 18.02 -7.04
N PHE A 9 -35.25 16.97 -7.25
CA PHE A 9 -33.79 16.98 -7.14
C PHE A 9 -33.14 18.13 -7.93
N GLU A 10 -33.69 18.44 -9.10
CA GLU A 10 -33.23 19.53 -9.98
C GLU A 10 -33.32 20.93 -9.38
N HIS A 11 -34.05 21.12 -8.28
CA HIS A 11 -34.18 22.40 -7.60
C HIS A 11 -33.22 22.55 -6.41
N LEU A 12 -32.39 21.54 -6.13
CA LEU A 12 -31.36 21.66 -5.09
C LEU A 12 -30.35 22.78 -5.44
N PRO A 13 -29.90 23.56 -4.45
CA PRO A 13 -28.79 24.51 -4.62
C PRO A 13 -27.55 23.84 -5.20
N ASN A 14 -26.73 24.61 -5.95
CA ASN A 14 -25.53 24.07 -6.58
C ASN A 14 -24.54 23.54 -5.53
N GLU A 15 -24.49 24.18 -4.37
CA GLU A 15 -23.63 23.85 -3.24
C GLU A 15 -23.90 22.43 -2.74
N LEU A 16 -25.18 22.07 -2.56
CA LEU A 16 -25.58 20.72 -2.16
C LEU A 16 -25.27 19.69 -3.26
N LEU A 17 -25.46 20.07 -4.52
CA LEU A 17 -25.15 19.18 -5.64
C LEU A 17 -23.64 18.91 -5.74
N TYR A 18 -22.79 19.93 -5.54
CA TYR A 18 -21.33 19.73 -5.48
C TYR A 18 -20.94 18.79 -4.35
N GLU A 19 -21.49 19.01 -3.16
CA GLU A 19 -21.21 18.18 -1.99
C GLU A 19 -21.63 16.72 -2.22
N ILE A 20 -22.81 16.48 -2.80
CA ILE A 20 -23.27 15.13 -3.13
C ILE A 20 -22.39 14.48 -4.21
N PHE A 21 -22.12 15.21 -5.29
CA PHE A 21 -21.41 14.66 -6.44
C PHE A 21 -19.93 14.34 -6.18
N GLU A 22 -19.30 14.96 -5.19
CA GLU A 22 -17.91 14.64 -4.79
C GLU A 22 -17.75 13.18 -4.34
N TYR A 23 -18.82 12.54 -3.85
CA TYR A 23 -18.79 11.16 -3.36
C TYR A 23 -19.22 10.11 -4.40
N ILE A 24 -19.62 10.53 -5.61
CA ILE A 24 -20.18 9.65 -6.64
C ILE A 24 -19.17 9.48 -7.78
N ASP A 25 -19.09 8.28 -8.35
CA ASP A 25 -18.26 8.03 -9.53
C ASP A 25 -18.76 8.83 -10.74
N ILE A 26 -17.84 9.37 -11.55
CA ILE A 26 -18.21 10.16 -12.73
C ILE A 26 -19.05 9.37 -13.73
N ARG A 27 -18.91 8.04 -13.80
CA ARG A 27 -19.75 7.20 -14.63
C ARG A 27 -21.22 7.32 -14.24
N ASP A 28 -21.51 7.18 -12.94
CA ASP A 28 -22.86 7.24 -12.41
C ASP A 28 -23.43 8.66 -12.51
N LEU A 29 -22.58 9.67 -12.30
CA LEU A 29 -22.95 11.07 -12.51
C LEU A 29 -23.36 11.34 -13.95
N PHE A 30 -22.57 10.86 -14.91
CA PHE A 30 -22.87 11.04 -16.32
C PHE A 30 -24.13 10.28 -16.72
N TYR A 31 -24.22 8.98 -16.49
CA TYR A 31 -25.39 8.22 -16.94
C TYR A 31 -26.68 8.56 -16.17
N GLY A 32 -26.57 9.01 -14.92
CA GLY A 32 -27.72 9.41 -14.11
C GLY A 32 -28.21 10.84 -14.34
N PHE A 33 -27.31 11.78 -14.66
CA PHE A 33 -27.61 13.21 -14.65
C PHE A 33 -27.26 13.97 -15.93
N TRP A 34 -26.50 13.37 -16.85
CA TRP A 34 -26.18 14.03 -18.12
C TRP A 34 -27.45 14.22 -18.97
N GLU A 35 -27.54 15.38 -19.62
CA GLU A 35 -28.71 15.81 -20.41
C GLU A 35 -30.02 16.01 -19.63
N LEU A 36 -30.00 15.85 -18.31
CA LEU A 36 -31.17 16.09 -17.48
C LEU A 36 -31.62 17.57 -17.57
N ASN A 37 -30.68 18.50 -17.44
CA ASN A 37 -30.84 19.89 -17.88
C ASN A 37 -29.47 20.60 -18.04
N LYS A 38 -29.49 21.79 -18.67
CA LYS A 38 -28.27 22.58 -18.93
C LYS A 38 -27.53 22.98 -17.65
N ARG A 39 -28.24 23.25 -16.54
CA ARG A 39 -27.63 23.64 -15.27
C ARG A 39 -26.79 22.49 -14.72
N ILE A 40 -27.33 21.28 -14.71
CA ILE A 40 -26.63 20.08 -14.25
C ILE A 40 -25.44 19.75 -15.14
N ASN A 41 -25.58 19.81 -16.47
CA ASN A 41 -24.44 19.59 -17.38
C ASN A 41 -23.30 20.59 -17.12
N HIS A 42 -23.64 21.86 -16.85
CA HIS A 42 -22.64 22.86 -16.49
C HIS A 42 -22.01 22.57 -15.12
N LEU A 43 -22.80 22.12 -14.15
CA LEU A 43 -22.33 21.74 -12.83
C LEU A 43 -21.36 20.56 -12.93
N LEU A 44 -21.72 19.47 -13.60
CA LEU A 44 -20.84 18.33 -13.82
C LEU A 44 -19.50 18.71 -14.45
N ARG A 45 -19.52 19.65 -15.41
CA ARG A 45 -18.30 20.16 -16.07
C ARG A 45 -17.46 21.10 -15.21
N SER A 46 -17.96 21.58 -14.08
CA SER A 46 -17.24 22.52 -13.21
C SER A 46 -16.71 21.85 -11.94
N ILE A 47 -17.21 20.66 -11.59
CA ILE A 47 -16.70 19.86 -10.47
C ILE A 47 -15.20 19.62 -10.66
N GLN A 48 -14.47 19.84 -9.57
CA GLN A 48 -13.07 19.47 -9.45
C GLN A 48 -12.98 18.25 -8.55
N ASN A 49 -11.92 17.45 -8.70
CA ASN A 49 -11.66 16.27 -7.88
C ASN A 49 -12.58 15.06 -8.15
N LEU A 50 -12.99 14.86 -9.40
CA LEU A 50 -13.79 13.70 -9.76
C LEU A 50 -13.05 12.38 -9.52
N SER A 51 -13.81 11.35 -9.15
CA SER A 51 -13.36 9.96 -9.09
C SER A 51 -13.87 9.20 -10.31
N PHE A 52 -13.02 8.34 -10.86
CA PHE A 52 -13.37 7.48 -11.98
C PHE A 52 -12.85 6.06 -11.79
N ASN A 53 -13.77 5.10 -11.68
CA ASN A 53 -13.50 3.67 -11.73
C ASN A 53 -13.73 3.14 -13.14
N LEU A 54 -12.64 2.94 -13.86
CA LEU A 54 -12.61 2.57 -15.26
C LEU A 54 -12.50 1.04 -15.41
N GLU A 55 -13.66 0.39 -15.59
CA GLU A 55 -13.79 -1.05 -15.80
C GLU A 55 -13.89 -1.39 -17.30
N GLN A 56 -14.43 -0.45 -18.08
CA GLN A 56 -14.54 -0.53 -19.53
C GLN A 56 -14.11 0.80 -20.13
N TYR A 57 -13.49 0.77 -21.31
CA TYR A 57 -13.02 1.98 -21.97
C TYR A 57 -14.19 2.87 -22.41
N GLU A 58 -14.22 4.10 -21.88
CA GLU A 58 -15.31 5.06 -22.01
C GLU A 58 -14.79 6.38 -22.62
N PRO A 59 -14.63 6.45 -23.96
CA PRO A 59 -13.94 7.57 -24.61
C PRO A 59 -14.66 8.91 -24.42
N ILE A 60 -16.00 8.89 -24.34
CA ILE A 60 -16.81 10.11 -24.16
C ILE A 60 -16.54 10.71 -22.78
N LEU A 61 -16.62 9.91 -21.72
CA LEU A 61 -16.33 10.33 -20.35
C LEU A 61 -14.91 10.90 -20.23
N ILE A 62 -13.92 10.16 -20.76
CA ILE A 62 -12.52 10.59 -20.72
C ILE A 62 -12.37 11.94 -21.46
N SER A 63 -12.95 12.08 -22.65
CA SER A 63 -12.85 13.32 -23.43
C SER A 63 -13.44 14.55 -22.72
N LEU A 64 -14.49 14.33 -21.92
CA LEU A 64 -15.20 15.40 -21.21
C LEU A 64 -14.54 15.75 -19.87
N PHE A 65 -14.05 14.75 -19.14
CA PHE A 65 -13.74 14.90 -17.71
C PHE A 65 -12.29 14.57 -17.32
N ALA A 66 -11.42 14.09 -18.24
CA ALA A 66 -10.06 13.65 -17.88
C ALA A 66 -9.26 14.65 -17.05
N LYS A 67 -9.37 15.96 -17.36
CA LYS A 67 -8.66 17.04 -16.63
C LYS A 67 -9.19 17.30 -15.22
N GLN A 68 -10.39 16.83 -14.89
CA GLN A 68 -11.06 17.03 -13.60
C GLN A 68 -10.92 15.80 -12.68
N ILE A 69 -10.53 14.67 -13.26
CA ILE A 69 -10.36 13.40 -12.55
C ILE A 69 -9.07 13.46 -11.73
N ASN A 70 -9.22 13.41 -10.41
CA ASN A 70 -8.10 13.40 -9.48
C ASN A 70 -7.87 12.01 -8.87
N ARG A 71 -8.86 11.12 -8.99
CA ARG A 71 -8.79 9.73 -8.52
C ARG A 71 -9.18 8.81 -9.67
N LEU A 72 -8.23 8.01 -10.15
CA LEU A 72 -8.44 7.05 -11.22
C LEU A 72 -8.13 5.65 -10.72
N ILE A 73 -9.12 4.76 -10.84
CA ILE A 73 -8.97 3.32 -10.60
C ILE A 73 -9.17 2.65 -11.95
N VAL A 74 -8.16 1.94 -12.44
CA VAL A 74 -8.23 1.21 -13.72
C VAL A 74 -8.31 -0.28 -13.43
N ASN A 75 -9.45 -0.87 -13.77
CA ASN A 75 -9.73 -2.29 -13.61
C ASN A 75 -10.03 -2.94 -14.97
N THR A 76 -9.13 -2.74 -15.93
CA THR A 76 -9.26 -3.27 -17.28
C THR A 76 -7.90 -3.46 -17.94
N TRP A 77 -7.80 -4.46 -18.81
CA TRP A 77 -6.60 -4.74 -19.62
C TRP A 77 -6.45 -3.78 -20.81
N LYS A 78 -7.48 -2.97 -21.08
CA LYS A 78 -7.42 -2.01 -22.19
C LYS A 78 -6.38 -0.94 -21.91
N ASP A 79 -5.54 -0.70 -22.91
CA ASP A 79 -4.55 0.37 -22.85
C ASP A 79 -5.27 1.72 -22.86
N ILE A 80 -4.89 2.59 -21.93
CA ILE A 80 -5.50 3.92 -21.75
C ILE A 80 -4.35 4.90 -21.71
N ASP A 81 -4.51 6.01 -22.41
CA ASP A 81 -3.57 7.10 -22.37
C ASP A 81 -3.74 7.89 -21.06
N LEU A 82 -2.89 7.58 -20.10
CA LEU A 82 -2.87 8.19 -18.78
C LEU A 82 -2.42 9.66 -18.83
N SER A 83 -1.83 10.14 -19.94
CA SER A 83 -1.41 11.54 -20.08
C SER A 83 -2.57 12.53 -20.14
N GLN A 84 -3.80 12.04 -20.38
CA GLN A 84 -5.01 12.86 -20.40
C GLN A 84 -5.42 13.32 -18.99
N PHE A 85 -4.98 12.62 -17.94
CA PHE A 85 -5.36 12.87 -16.56
C PHE A 85 -4.33 13.75 -15.84
N SER A 86 -4.16 14.99 -16.29
CA SER A 86 -3.10 15.88 -15.79
C SER A 86 -3.28 16.34 -14.33
N SER A 87 -4.48 16.22 -13.77
CA SER A 87 -4.81 16.61 -12.39
C SER A 87 -4.75 15.46 -11.38
N LEU A 88 -4.28 14.30 -11.83
CA LEU A 88 -4.35 13.07 -11.07
C LEU A 88 -3.53 13.12 -9.77
N LYS A 89 -4.19 12.78 -8.65
CA LYS A 89 -3.59 12.68 -7.31
C LYS A 89 -3.51 11.24 -6.82
N LEU A 90 -4.44 10.39 -7.26
CA LEU A 90 -4.52 8.98 -6.90
C LEU A 90 -4.68 8.14 -8.16
N LEU A 91 -3.77 7.17 -8.33
CA LEU A 91 -3.81 6.18 -9.40
C LEU A 91 -3.73 4.77 -8.82
N ILE A 92 -4.73 3.95 -9.12
CA ILE A 92 -4.73 2.52 -8.83
C ILE A 92 -4.86 1.76 -10.15
N LEU A 93 -3.88 0.92 -10.45
CA LEU A 93 -3.84 0.08 -11.64
C LEU A 93 -3.93 -1.38 -11.19
N HIS A 94 -5.11 -1.97 -11.33
CA HIS A 94 -5.30 -3.39 -11.01
C HIS A 94 -4.70 -4.30 -12.06
N GLN A 95 -4.77 -3.87 -13.32
CA GLN A 95 -4.24 -4.54 -14.49
C GLN A 95 -3.42 -3.51 -15.26
N ILE A 96 -2.09 -3.65 -15.25
CA ILE A 96 -1.19 -2.67 -15.88
C ILE A 96 -0.58 -3.20 -17.16
N THR A 97 -0.60 -2.38 -18.22
CA THR A 97 0.16 -2.61 -19.45
C THR A 97 1.56 -1.99 -19.36
N GLY A 98 2.51 -2.49 -20.15
CA GLY A 98 3.84 -1.87 -20.24
C GLY A 98 3.80 -0.41 -20.70
N ASN A 99 2.82 -0.05 -21.55
CA ASN A 99 2.61 1.33 -22.02
C ASN A 99 2.15 2.25 -20.89
N GLN A 100 1.11 1.86 -20.14
CA GLN A 100 0.64 2.61 -18.97
C GLN A 100 1.78 2.84 -17.98
N LEU A 101 2.58 1.82 -17.72
CA LEU A 101 3.72 1.92 -16.81
C LEU A 101 4.80 2.93 -17.27
N ARG A 102 5.05 3.02 -18.58
CA ARG A 102 5.97 4.01 -19.15
C ARG A 102 5.44 5.44 -19.02
N GLN A 103 4.12 5.62 -19.02
CA GLN A 103 3.43 6.90 -18.88
C GLN A 103 3.36 7.38 -17.42
N ILE A 104 3.60 6.53 -16.43
CA ILE A 104 3.72 6.98 -15.03
C ILE A 104 5.02 7.78 -14.89
N ARG A 105 4.90 9.10 -15.06
CA ARG A 105 5.97 10.08 -14.98
C ARG A 105 5.45 11.41 -14.44
N SER A 106 6.34 12.21 -13.86
CA SER A 106 6.01 13.53 -13.33
C SER A 106 5.61 14.53 -14.40
N GLU A 107 6.04 14.37 -15.66
CA GLU A 107 5.62 15.28 -16.74
C GLU A 107 4.13 15.16 -17.07
N PHE A 108 3.57 13.95 -16.95
CA PHE A 108 2.17 13.67 -17.26
C PHE A 108 1.26 13.78 -16.03
N MET A 109 1.78 13.45 -14.84
CA MET A 109 1.01 13.44 -13.59
C MET A 109 1.78 14.17 -12.48
N PRO A 110 1.97 15.51 -12.61
CA PRO A 110 2.81 16.28 -11.70
C PRO A 110 2.27 16.36 -10.27
N TYR A 111 0.99 16.02 -10.05
CA TYR A 111 0.32 16.09 -8.75
C TYR A 111 0.09 14.72 -8.10
N LEU A 112 0.66 13.64 -8.66
CA LEU A 112 0.39 12.29 -8.17
C LEU A 112 0.94 12.10 -6.76
N VAL A 113 0.08 11.73 -5.82
CA VAL A 113 0.42 11.53 -4.39
C VAL A 113 0.37 10.04 -4.01
N TYR A 114 -0.57 9.30 -4.60
CA TYR A 114 -0.82 7.89 -4.31
C TYR A 114 -0.74 7.08 -5.60
N LEU A 115 0.10 6.03 -5.59
CA LEU A 115 0.21 5.08 -6.68
C LEU A 115 0.10 3.65 -6.15
N SER A 116 -0.69 2.81 -6.82
CA SER A 116 -0.79 1.38 -6.55
C SER A 116 -0.80 0.58 -7.85
N THR A 117 0.06 -0.45 -7.95
CA THR A 117 0.18 -1.34 -9.10
C THR A 117 0.13 -2.79 -8.62
N SER A 118 -1.06 -3.42 -8.62
CA SER A 118 -1.27 -4.70 -7.90
C SER A 118 -0.94 -5.96 -8.71
N SER A 119 -1.07 -5.95 -10.04
CA SER A 119 -0.83 -7.14 -10.89
C SER A 119 -0.20 -6.75 -12.21
N ILE A 120 0.92 -7.40 -12.55
CA ILE A 120 1.80 -6.98 -13.64
C ILE A 120 2.24 -8.20 -14.43
N PRO A 121 1.81 -8.35 -15.68
CA PRO A 121 2.35 -9.38 -16.58
C PRO A 121 3.82 -9.12 -16.92
N GLU A 122 4.19 -7.84 -17.07
CA GLU A 122 5.51 -7.38 -17.50
C GLU A 122 6.40 -6.95 -16.32
N PHE A 123 6.88 -7.91 -15.54
CA PHE A 123 7.76 -7.67 -14.38
C PHE A 123 9.07 -6.92 -14.71
N SER A 124 9.49 -6.91 -15.97
CA SER A 124 10.77 -6.32 -16.40
C SER A 124 10.83 -4.79 -16.32
N LEU A 125 9.68 -4.11 -16.33
CA LEU A 125 9.60 -2.65 -16.31
C LEU A 125 9.42 -2.07 -14.89
N MET A 126 8.95 -2.87 -13.93
CA MET A 126 8.82 -2.46 -12.52
C MET A 126 10.10 -1.88 -11.91
N PRO A 127 11.28 -2.47 -12.13
CA PRO A 127 12.53 -1.91 -11.61
C PRO A 127 12.81 -0.49 -12.11
N GLN A 128 12.36 -0.14 -13.31
CA GLN A 128 12.51 1.21 -13.86
C GLN A 128 11.58 2.19 -13.13
N LEU A 129 10.31 1.83 -12.92
CA LEU A 129 9.40 2.67 -12.13
C LEU A 129 9.89 2.83 -10.69
N ALA A 130 10.30 1.74 -10.05
CA ALA A 130 10.88 1.78 -8.71
C ALA A 130 12.10 2.70 -8.66
N GLN A 131 13.01 2.61 -9.63
CA GLN A 131 14.15 3.52 -9.74
C GLN A 131 13.71 4.99 -9.76
N ARG A 132 12.76 5.36 -10.62
CA ARG A 132 12.29 6.75 -10.74
C ARG A 132 11.71 7.27 -9.41
N ILE A 133 10.86 6.48 -8.77
CA ILE A 133 10.17 6.85 -7.52
C ILE A 133 11.16 6.94 -6.36
N PHE A 134 12.01 5.93 -6.17
CA PHE A 134 13.01 5.93 -5.10
C PHE A 134 14.18 6.89 -5.37
N SER A 135 14.33 7.39 -6.59
CA SER A 135 15.30 8.45 -6.96
C SER A 135 14.69 9.85 -7.05
N ASN A 136 13.46 10.02 -6.53
CA ASN A 136 12.77 11.32 -6.41
C ASN A 136 12.48 12.02 -7.74
N GLU A 137 12.30 11.30 -8.84
CA GLU A 137 11.80 11.88 -10.10
C GLU A 137 10.31 12.27 -10.01
N MET A 138 9.60 11.75 -9.00
CA MET A 138 8.19 12.04 -8.71
C MET A 138 8.03 12.54 -7.26
N PRO A 139 8.42 13.80 -6.98
CA PRO A 139 8.58 14.32 -5.61
C PRO A 139 7.26 14.54 -4.87
N THR A 140 6.11 14.43 -5.54
CA THR A 140 4.79 14.53 -4.92
C THR A 140 4.29 13.20 -4.35
N ILE A 141 4.85 12.08 -4.78
CA ILE A 141 4.41 10.76 -4.33
C ILE A 141 4.76 10.60 -2.86
N ARG A 142 3.75 10.25 -2.07
CA ARG A 142 3.86 9.96 -0.63
C ARG A 142 3.55 8.50 -0.32
N TYR A 143 2.71 7.86 -1.12
CA TYR A 143 2.34 6.47 -1.00
C TYR A 143 2.61 5.74 -2.31
N VAL A 144 3.29 4.60 -2.21
CA VAL A 144 3.44 3.66 -3.33
C VAL A 144 3.20 2.22 -2.89
N ASP A 145 2.46 1.48 -3.71
CA ASP A 145 2.36 0.02 -3.65
C ASP A 145 2.77 -0.56 -5.00
N PHE A 146 3.93 -1.23 -5.04
CA PHE A 146 4.52 -1.71 -6.28
C PHE A 146 4.05 -3.11 -6.70
N GLY A 147 3.22 -3.80 -5.91
CA GLY A 147 3.01 -5.24 -6.12
C GLY A 147 4.36 -5.95 -6.14
N HIS A 148 4.61 -6.82 -7.12
CA HIS A 148 5.87 -7.57 -7.22
C HIS A 148 6.98 -6.82 -7.97
N VAL A 149 8.09 -6.58 -7.25
CA VAL A 149 9.30 -5.94 -7.79
C VAL A 149 10.51 -6.82 -7.55
N HIS A 150 11.19 -7.15 -8.65
CA HIS A 150 12.52 -7.72 -8.60
C HIS A 150 13.56 -6.60 -8.66
N VAL A 151 14.05 -6.13 -7.52
CA VAL A 151 15.09 -5.10 -7.50
C VAL A 151 16.45 -5.76 -7.71
N PRO A 152 17.15 -5.48 -8.83
CA PRO A 152 18.48 -6.03 -9.06
C PRO A 152 19.46 -5.43 -8.05
N TYR A 153 20.40 -6.25 -7.59
CA TYR A 153 21.39 -5.95 -6.54
C TYR A 153 22.30 -4.72 -6.77
N LEU A 154 22.25 -4.08 -7.95
CA LEU A 154 23.30 -3.18 -8.43
C LEU A 154 22.88 -1.72 -8.62
N ARG A 155 21.64 -1.34 -8.31
CA ARG A 155 21.22 0.06 -8.45
C ARG A 155 21.03 0.70 -7.08
N MET A 156 21.92 1.63 -6.76
CA MET A 156 21.70 2.55 -5.65
C MET A 156 20.62 3.55 -6.08
N TRP A 157 19.53 3.60 -5.34
CA TRP A 157 18.59 4.72 -5.40
C TRP A 157 19.27 5.93 -4.74
N SER A 158 18.93 7.14 -5.19
CA SER A 158 19.50 8.37 -4.60
C SER A 158 18.88 8.59 -3.22
N GLN A 159 17.81 9.36 -3.13
CA GLN A 159 16.94 9.50 -1.96
C GLN A 159 15.59 10.04 -2.43
N SER A 160 14.50 9.63 -1.78
CA SER A 160 13.12 10.04 -1.98
C SER A 160 12.50 10.47 -0.64
N PRO A 161 12.74 11.72 -0.23
CA PRO A 161 12.27 12.22 1.07
C PRO A 161 10.76 12.47 1.12
N SER A 162 10.07 12.47 -0.02
CA SER A 162 8.61 12.63 -0.10
C SER A 162 7.85 11.36 0.28
N LEU A 163 8.48 10.18 0.18
CA LEU A 163 7.84 8.91 0.47
C LEU A 163 7.65 8.71 1.98
N HIS A 164 6.39 8.50 2.35
CA HIS A 164 5.97 8.23 3.74
C HIS A 164 5.47 6.80 3.92
N SER A 165 5.01 6.16 2.84
CA SER A 165 4.42 4.83 2.86
C SER A 165 4.84 4.03 1.63
N VAL A 166 5.39 2.85 1.86
CA VAL A 166 5.82 1.91 0.80
C VAL A 166 5.25 0.53 1.09
N SER A 167 4.62 -0.08 0.08
CA SER A 167 4.24 -1.48 0.04
C SER A 167 4.93 -2.14 -1.16
N ILE A 168 5.54 -3.31 -0.93
CA ILE A 168 6.29 -4.02 -1.97
C ILE A 168 6.28 -5.52 -1.72
N HIS A 169 6.15 -6.29 -2.79
CA HIS A 169 6.42 -7.71 -2.78
C HIS A 169 7.78 -7.96 -3.42
N SER A 170 8.66 -8.66 -2.70
CA SER A 170 10.03 -8.90 -3.14
C SER A 170 10.41 -10.37 -2.98
N THR A 171 11.45 -10.79 -3.68
CA THR A 171 12.09 -12.08 -3.43
C THR A 171 13.33 -11.93 -2.54
N ASN A 172 13.81 -10.71 -2.32
CA ASN A 172 15.11 -10.45 -1.71
C ASN A 172 14.99 -9.62 -0.42
N PRO A 173 15.28 -10.21 0.76
CA PRO A 173 15.24 -9.51 2.04
C PRO A 173 16.13 -8.27 2.16
N THR A 174 17.19 -8.15 1.36
CA THR A 174 18.05 -6.94 1.37
C THR A 174 17.32 -5.69 0.88
N ILE A 175 16.11 -5.82 0.29
CA ILE A 175 15.32 -4.68 -0.15
C ILE A 175 14.99 -3.70 0.98
N ILE A 176 14.78 -4.22 2.20
CA ILE A 176 14.38 -3.42 3.36
C ILE A 176 15.41 -2.34 3.68
N PRO A 177 16.71 -2.67 3.93
CA PRO A 177 17.69 -1.62 4.19
C PRO A 177 17.85 -0.64 3.02
N PHE A 178 17.74 -1.08 1.76
CA PHE A 178 17.78 -0.16 0.61
C PHE A 178 16.62 0.85 0.60
N ILE A 179 15.40 0.39 0.87
CA ILE A 179 14.23 1.28 0.98
C ILE A 179 14.44 2.30 2.10
N LEU A 180 14.89 1.84 3.26
CA LEU A 180 15.10 2.69 4.44
C LEU A 180 16.20 3.75 4.21
N ILE A 181 17.30 3.41 3.55
CA ILE A 181 18.34 4.40 3.20
C ILE A 181 17.78 5.44 2.22
N SER A 182 16.97 4.98 1.28
CA SER A 182 16.46 5.83 0.21
C SER A 182 15.29 6.70 0.66
N CYS A 183 14.54 6.30 1.68
CA CYS A 183 13.32 6.98 2.11
C CYS A 183 13.44 7.47 3.56
N PRO A 184 14.21 8.54 3.83
CA PRO A 184 14.53 8.95 5.21
C PRO A 184 13.30 9.33 6.07
N ASN A 185 12.22 9.76 5.43
CA ASN A 185 10.95 10.13 6.08
C ASN A 185 9.89 9.01 6.06
N LEU A 186 10.27 7.78 5.72
CA LEU A 186 9.34 6.66 5.64
C LEU A 186 8.75 6.33 7.01
N VAL A 187 7.43 6.40 7.12
CA VAL A 187 6.66 6.13 8.35
C VAL A 187 6.11 4.71 8.34
N TYR A 188 5.68 4.23 7.16
CA TYR A 188 5.08 2.92 6.94
C TYR A 188 5.84 2.11 5.90
N LEU A 189 6.14 0.86 6.22
CA LEU A 189 6.75 -0.09 5.31
C LEU A 189 6.05 -1.44 5.40
N HIS A 190 5.52 -1.92 4.27
CA HIS A 190 5.02 -3.26 4.11
C HIS A 190 5.87 -4.02 3.11
N VAL A 191 6.37 -5.19 3.51
CA VAL A 191 7.14 -6.09 2.65
C VAL A 191 6.55 -7.49 2.70
N ALA A 192 6.19 -8.04 1.55
CA ALA A 192 5.82 -9.44 1.39
C ALA A 192 6.90 -10.21 0.62
N PHE A 193 7.33 -11.36 1.13
CA PHE A 193 8.32 -12.21 0.48
C PHE A 193 7.67 -13.36 -0.29
N LEU A 194 7.83 -13.37 -1.62
CA LEU A 194 7.14 -14.32 -2.50
C LEU A 194 7.98 -15.51 -2.94
N ASN A 195 9.31 -15.49 -2.76
CA ASN A 195 10.17 -16.57 -3.25
C ASN A 195 11.45 -16.79 -2.41
N ASN A 196 12.11 -17.90 -2.69
CA ASN A 196 13.14 -18.59 -1.92
C ASN A 196 14.57 -18.09 -2.17
N THR A 197 14.77 -16.84 -2.62
CA THR A 197 16.14 -16.34 -2.82
C THR A 197 16.71 -15.92 -1.47
N ILE A 198 17.40 -16.86 -0.83
CA ILE A 198 18.19 -16.63 0.40
C ILE A 198 19.35 -15.71 0.01
N SER A 199 19.22 -14.42 0.29
CA SER A 199 20.35 -13.51 0.30
C SER A 199 20.92 -13.44 1.71
N ILE A 200 22.24 -13.54 1.79
CA ILE A 200 22.96 -13.31 3.03
C ILE A 200 23.08 -11.79 3.20
N PHE A 201 22.73 -11.27 4.37
CA PHE A 201 22.95 -9.86 4.74
C PHE A 201 24.46 -9.61 4.91
N HIS A 202 25.20 -9.51 3.82
CA HIS A 202 26.59 -9.06 3.86
C HIS A 202 26.62 -7.53 3.84
N ASN A 203 27.24 -6.91 4.85
CA ASN A 203 27.62 -5.50 4.86
C ASN A 203 26.48 -4.49 4.62
N SER A 204 25.34 -4.64 5.30
CA SER A 204 24.33 -3.59 5.29
C SER A 204 24.75 -2.40 6.17
N PRO A 205 24.58 -1.15 5.72
CA PRO A 205 24.96 0.02 6.50
C PRO A 205 24.14 0.12 7.78
N SER A 206 24.72 0.72 8.82
CA SER A 206 24.03 0.95 10.09
C SER A 206 22.94 2.00 9.91
N ILE A 207 21.69 1.55 9.78
CA ILE A 207 20.53 2.43 9.78
C ILE A 207 20.14 2.66 11.24
N GLN A 208 20.78 3.65 11.86
CA GLN A 208 20.42 4.10 13.19
C GLN A 208 19.46 5.28 13.06
N ASN A 209 18.39 5.30 13.88
CA ASN A 209 17.45 6.41 14.00
C ASN A 209 16.54 6.70 12.79
N HIS A 210 16.13 5.67 12.03
CA HIS A 210 15.10 5.86 11.01
C HIS A 210 13.76 6.31 11.61
N SER A 211 13.00 7.12 10.87
CA SER A 211 11.66 7.63 11.19
C SER A 211 10.53 6.59 11.13
N LEU A 212 10.85 5.31 10.86
CA LEU A 212 9.86 4.26 10.62
C LEU A 212 9.10 3.95 11.91
N LYS A 213 7.77 3.99 11.84
CA LYS A 213 6.89 3.76 13.00
C LYS A 213 6.06 2.50 12.86
N HIS A 214 5.71 2.11 11.64
CA HIS A 214 4.87 0.96 11.35
C HIS A 214 5.54 0.06 10.32
N PHE A 215 5.73 -1.20 10.68
CA PHE A 215 6.33 -2.21 9.81
C PHE A 215 5.42 -3.44 9.69
N VAL A 216 5.19 -3.88 8.46
CA VAL A 216 4.43 -5.09 8.15
C VAL A 216 5.32 -6.03 7.36
N LEU A 217 5.46 -7.27 7.85
CA LEU A 217 6.24 -8.31 7.20
C LEU A 217 5.36 -9.54 6.96
N SER A 218 5.28 -9.94 5.69
CA SER A 218 4.53 -11.12 5.27
C SER A 218 5.46 -12.11 4.56
N ASP A 219 5.40 -13.37 4.94
CA ASP A 219 6.14 -14.48 4.34
C ASP A 219 5.18 -15.66 4.12
N PRO A 220 4.25 -15.53 3.16
CA PRO A 220 3.20 -16.51 2.91
C PRO A 220 3.75 -17.88 2.45
N TYR A 221 5.00 -17.93 1.98
CA TYR A 221 5.66 -19.16 1.52
C TYR A 221 6.69 -19.70 2.53
N HIS A 222 6.75 -19.12 3.73
CA HIS A 222 7.54 -19.60 4.86
C HIS A 222 9.04 -19.78 4.56
N LYS A 223 9.60 -18.81 3.83
CA LYS A 223 11.01 -18.81 3.40
C LYS A 223 11.93 -18.08 4.37
N LEU A 224 11.42 -17.18 5.19
CA LEU A 224 12.19 -16.49 6.20
C LEU A 224 12.48 -17.40 7.40
N SER A 225 13.73 -17.41 7.82
CA SER A 225 14.14 -18.02 9.08
C SER A 225 13.99 -17.00 10.20
N PHE A 226 13.96 -17.48 11.44
CA PHE A 226 14.06 -16.63 12.62
C PHE A 226 15.25 -15.65 12.55
N ASN A 227 16.42 -16.13 12.09
CA ASN A 227 17.62 -15.30 11.96
C ASN A 227 17.45 -14.19 10.90
N HIS A 228 16.74 -14.46 9.80
CA HIS A 228 16.43 -13.43 8.80
C HIS A 228 15.58 -12.33 9.42
N ILE A 229 14.48 -12.70 10.09
CA ILE A 229 13.59 -11.74 10.76
C ILE A 229 14.36 -10.96 11.81
N TYR A 230 15.09 -11.64 12.71
CA TYR A 230 15.87 -11.00 13.75
C TYR A 230 16.91 -10.00 13.22
N THR A 231 17.53 -10.32 12.07
CA THR A 231 18.46 -9.42 11.38
C THR A 231 17.73 -8.22 10.78
N LEU A 232 16.57 -8.44 10.14
CA LEU A 232 15.75 -7.36 9.57
C LEU A 232 15.30 -6.35 10.63
N LEU A 233 14.87 -6.83 11.79
CA LEU A 233 14.44 -5.97 12.89
C LEU A 233 15.56 -5.05 13.42
N ALA A 234 16.82 -5.42 13.21
CA ALA A 234 17.95 -4.58 13.62
C ALA A 234 18.03 -3.25 12.84
N PHE A 235 17.44 -3.18 11.62
CA PHE A 235 17.39 -1.94 10.82
C PHE A 235 16.26 -1.00 11.21
N ILE A 236 15.32 -1.45 12.04
CA ILE A 236 14.08 -0.72 12.36
C ILE A 236 13.83 -0.61 13.87
N PRO A 237 14.83 -0.21 14.68
CA PRO A 237 14.73 -0.26 16.15
C PRO A 237 13.65 0.66 16.74
N ASN A 238 13.18 1.67 15.99
CA ASN A 238 12.22 2.68 16.44
C ASN A 238 10.75 2.35 16.14
N VAL A 239 10.48 1.17 15.57
CA VAL A 239 9.12 0.77 15.23
C VAL A 239 8.25 0.66 16.47
N ARG A 240 7.04 1.23 16.38
CA ARG A 240 6.04 1.23 17.44
C ARG A 240 4.95 0.20 17.18
N LYS A 241 4.59 0.02 15.92
CA LYS A 241 3.62 -0.99 15.48
C LYS A 241 4.29 -1.98 14.53
N ILE A 242 4.22 -3.27 14.86
CA ILE A 242 4.66 -4.33 13.96
C ILE A 242 3.53 -5.29 13.66
N GLN A 243 3.42 -5.72 12.41
CA GLN A 243 2.56 -6.81 11.98
C GLN A 243 3.39 -7.89 11.30
N LEU A 244 3.28 -9.13 11.78
CA LEU A 244 4.07 -10.24 11.28
C LEU A 244 3.19 -11.40 10.84
N ASN A 245 3.42 -11.89 9.62
CA ASN A 245 2.77 -13.07 9.06
C ASN A 245 3.84 -14.03 8.51
N PHE A 246 4.14 -15.13 9.20
CA PHE A 246 5.15 -16.10 8.80
C PHE A 246 5.04 -17.42 9.60
N LEU A 247 5.82 -18.43 9.22
CA LEU A 247 5.95 -19.69 9.96
C LEU A 247 7.10 -19.62 10.98
N CYS A 248 6.78 -19.68 12.26
CA CYS A 248 7.75 -19.72 13.34
C CYS A 248 8.23 -21.15 13.62
N LYS A 249 9.53 -21.40 13.41
CA LYS A 249 10.18 -22.70 13.67
C LYS A 249 10.97 -22.75 14.98
N VAL A 250 10.93 -21.66 15.75
CA VAL A 250 11.53 -21.56 17.09
C VAL A 250 10.41 -21.44 18.11
N PRO A 251 10.64 -21.81 19.39
CA PRO A 251 9.64 -21.62 20.44
C PRO A 251 9.12 -20.18 20.44
N PHE A 252 7.80 -20.01 20.37
CA PHE A 252 7.16 -18.71 20.15
C PHE A 252 7.52 -17.69 21.24
N ILE A 253 7.60 -18.13 22.52
CA ILE A 253 8.05 -17.28 23.63
C ILE A 253 9.46 -16.73 23.39
N ARG A 254 10.40 -17.57 22.93
CA ARG A 254 11.78 -17.15 22.62
C ARG A 254 11.79 -16.11 21.49
N PHE A 255 10.91 -16.28 20.50
CA PHE A 255 10.74 -15.30 19.44
C PHE A 255 10.27 -13.95 20.00
N LEU A 256 9.20 -13.92 20.80
CA LEU A 256 8.67 -12.69 21.40
C LEU A 256 9.67 -11.97 22.30
N GLN A 257 10.43 -12.70 23.12
CA GLN A 257 11.49 -12.12 23.95
C GLN A 257 12.59 -11.48 23.07
N SER A 258 13.00 -12.18 22.00
CA SER A 258 14.00 -11.65 21.06
C SER A 258 13.49 -10.41 20.32
N LEU A 259 12.20 -10.36 20.00
CA LEU A 259 11.52 -9.21 19.41
C LEU A 259 11.61 -7.98 20.31
N LEU A 260 11.22 -8.11 21.59
CA LEU A 260 11.24 -6.99 22.55
C LEU A 260 12.66 -6.49 22.84
N ASN A 261 13.63 -7.38 22.86
CA ASN A 261 15.04 -7.01 23.02
C ASN A 261 15.53 -6.10 21.87
N ARG A 262 14.96 -6.24 20.66
CA ARG A 262 15.28 -5.43 19.48
C ARG A 262 14.44 -4.17 19.37
N LEU A 263 13.15 -4.25 19.68
CA LEU A 263 12.15 -3.19 19.42
C LEU A 263 11.70 -2.53 20.73
N ARG A 264 12.56 -1.67 21.30
CA ARG A 264 12.33 -1.04 22.61
C ARG A 264 11.09 -0.14 22.68
N TYR A 265 10.63 0.36 21.53
CA TYR A 265 9.48 1.27 21.43
C TYR A 265 8.18 0.58 20.99
N LEU A 266 8.17 -0.75 20.92
CA LEU A 266 7.03 -1.52 20.46
C LEU A 266 5.85 -1.38 21.43
N ASN A 267 4.75 -0.81 20.96
CA ASN A 267 3.52 -0.66 21.74
C ASN A 267 2.34 -1.45 21.15
N ARG A 268 2.43 -1.86 19.87
CA ARG A 268 1.41 -2.67 19.21
C ARG A 268 2.05 -3.79 18.41
N PHE A 269 1.65 -5.01 18.74
CA PHE A 269 2.01 -6.21 18.02
C PHE A 269 0.75 -6.80 17.41
N ASP A 270 0.75 -6.97 16.09
CA ASP A 270 -0.27 -7.72 15.37
C ASP A 270 0.41 -8.95 14.72
N CYS A 271 -0.24 -10.10 14.71
CA CYS A 271 0.33 -11.31 14.12
C CYS A 271 -0.70 -12.22 13.46
N ASN A 272 -0.19 -13.01 12.51
CA ASN A 272 -0.78 -14.25 12.00
C ASN A 272 0.38 -15.23 11.82
N ILE A 273 0.77 -15.93 12.89
CA ILE A 273 2.00 -16.73 12.93
C ILE A 273 1.64 -18.18 13.20
N ASP A 274 1.98 -19.05 12.26
CA ASP A 274 1.92 -20.49 12.47
C ASP A 274 3.15 -20.95 13.24
N ASP A 275 2.95 -21.64 14.36
CA ASP A 275 4.00 -22.19 15.20
C ASP A 275 4.22 -23.67 14.88
N ALA A 276 5.32 -23.93 14.16
CA ALA A 276 5.82 -25.26 13.85
C ALA A 276 6.92 -25.71 14.82
N SER A 277 7.09 -25.03 15.97
CA SER A 277 7.99 -25.50 17.01
C SER A 277 7.38 -26.68 17.77
N ASN A 278 8.24 -27.57 18.27
CA ASN A 278 7.83 -28.70 19.10
C ASN A 278 7.48 -28.30 20.56
N ASP A 279 7.36 -27.00 20.87
CA ASP A 279 7.24 -26.50 22.23
C ASP A 279 5.80 -26.57 22.76
N LYS A 280 5.44 -27.68 23.42
CA LYS A 280 4.09 -27.85 24.00
C LYS A 280 3.79 -26.95 25.20
N ILE A 281 4.76 -26.20 25.72
CA ILE A 281 4.65 -25.48 27.01
C ILE A 281 4.09 -24.06 26.84
N THR A 282 4.18 -23.49 25.63
CA THR A 282 3.68 -22.12 25.38
C THR A 282 2.15 -22.06 25.54
N THR A 283 1.67 -21.27 26.52
CA THR A 283 0.25 -20.95 26.76
C THR A 283 -0.03 -19.49 26.43
N ILE A 284 -1.30 -19.13 26.26
CA ILE A 284 -1.67 -17.73 25.99
C ILE A 284 -1.40 -16.85 27.21
N GLU A 285 -1.65 -17.37 28.41
CA GLU A 285 -1.39 -16.65 29.66
C GLU A 285 0.09 -16.30 29.79
N THR A 286 0.99 -17.23 29.46
CA THR A 286 2.43 -16.94 29.50
C THR A 286 2.83 -15.90 28.47
N ILE A 287 2.26 -15.93 27.25
CA ILE A 287 2.52 -14.92 26.22
C ILE A 287 2.08 -13.52 26.67
N GLN A 288 0.86 -13.40 27.21
CA GLN A 288 0.28 -12.12 27.61
C GLN A 288 1.01 -11.50 28.81
N GLN A 289 1.63 -12.32 29.67
CA GLN A 289 2.46 -11.86 30.78
C GLN A 289 3.83 -11.29 30.34
N ILE A 290 4.32 -11.61 29.13
CA ILE A 290 5.64 -11.14 28.66
C ILE A 290 5.64 -9.62 28.49
N HIS A 291 4.61 -9.05 27.86
CA HIS A 291 4.53 -7.61 27.60
C HIS A 291 3.10 -7.16 27.27
N PRO A 292 2.69 -5.94 27.69
CA PRO A 292 1.33 -5.44 27.44
C PRO A 292 0.91 -5.43 25.97
N CYS A 293 1.83 -5.29 25.01
CA CYS A 293 1.47 -5.26 23.58
C CYS A 293 0.99 -6.61 23.03
N PHE A 294 1.16 -7.71 23.78
CA PHE A 294 0.75 -9.06 23.38
C PHE A 294 -0.63 -9.48 23.90
N PHE A 295 -1.33 -8.61 24.64
CA PHE A 295 -2.63 -8.92 25.24
C PHE A 295 -3.72 -9.37 24.25
N ARG A 296 -3.58 -9.00 22.97
CA ARG A 296 -4.53 -9.33 21.89
C ARG A 296 -4.24 -10.65 21.21
N ILE A 297 -3.14 -11.32 21.55
CA ILE A 297 -2.78 -12.60 20.94
C ILE A 297 -3.77 -13.68 21.40
N GLN A 298 -4.31 -14.39 20.42
CA GLN A 298 -5.14 -15.57 20.56
C GLN A 298 -4.41 -16.76 19.94
N CYS A 299 -4.74 -17.98 20.37
CA CYS A 299 -4.20 -19.21 19.82
C CYS A 299 -5.35 -20.08 19.35
N SER A 300 -5.28 -20.53 18.10
CA SER A 300 -6.12 -21.59 17.55
C SER A 300 -5.23 -22.71 17.00
N THR A 301 -5.86 -23.82 16.59
CA THR A 301 -5.18 -24.86 15.82
C THR A 301 -5.73 -24.79 14.41
N ASN A 302 -4.86 -24.76 13.40
CA ASN A 302 -5.27 -24.75 12.00
C ASN A 302 -5.48 -26.17 11.44
N ASP A 303 -5.94 -26.26 10.19
CA ASP A 303 -6.23 -27.54 9.50
C ASP A 303 -5.01 -28.46 9.36
N PHE A 304 -3.80 -27.91 9.48
CA PHE A 304 -2.53 -28.65 9.43
C PHE A 304 -2.04 -29.08 10.82
N ASN A 305 -2.85 -28.92 11.86
CA ASN A 305 -2.50 -29.16 13.26
C ASN A 305 -1.35 -28.29 13.78
N PHE A 306 -1.05 -27.16 13.14
CA PHE A 306 -0.17 -26.16 13.74
C PHE A 306 -0.98 -25.30 14.71
N ARG A 307 -0.32 -24.84 15.77
CA ARG A 307 -0.87 -23.75 16.57
C ARG A 307 -0.68 -22.46 15.80
N THR A 308 -1.74 -21.69 15.64
CA THR A 308 -1.69 -20.39 14.96
C THR A 308 -1.97 -19.29 15.97
N PHE A 309 -1.03 -18.35 16.08
CA PHE A 309 -1.16 -17.17 16.92
C PHE A 309 -1.65 -15.98 16.09
N THR A 310 -2.81 -15.43 16.45
CA THR A 310 -3.45 -14.33 15.73
C THR A 310 -3.78 -13.15 16.65
N THR A 311 -3.88 -11.95 16.10
CA THR A 311 -4.37 -10.75 16.83
C THR A 311 -5.66 -10.17 16.26
N GLU A 312 -6.19 -10.80 15.21
CA GLU A 312 -7.48 -10.41 14.63
C GLU A 312 -8.63 -10.99 15.44
N SER A 313 -9.50 -10.10 15.89
CA SER A 313 -10.91 -10.40 16.08
C SER A 313 -11.49 -10.69 14.70
N ASN A 314 -11.87 -11.94 14.43
CA ASN A 314 -12.70 -12.29 13.26
C ASN A 314 -13.77 -11.19 13.03
N LYS A 315 -13.69 -10.48 11.91
CA LYS A 315 -14.76 -9.63 11.39
C LYS A 315 -14.98 -9.93 9.93
#